data_AF-A0A0H5QU89-F1
#
_entry.id   AF-A0A0H5QU89-F1
#
_cell.length_a   1.000
_cell.length_b   1.000
_cell.length_c   1.000
_cell.angle_alpha   90.00
_cell.angle_beta   90.00
_cell.angle_gamma   90.00
#
_symmetry.space_group_name_H-M   'P 1'
#
loop_
_entity.id
_entity.type
_entity.pdbx_description
1 polymer ?
#
loop_
_entity_poly.entity_id
_entity_poly.type
_entity_poly.pdbx_seq_one_letter_code
_entity_poly.pdbx_strand_id
1 'polypeptide(L)'
;QVDPALPLTAKKLHVCAALQLDLARKQIGNMDREEEREQVITSLLNQHVQSSSVSSSSESPWHAAEAYHFLMLAQRALYDKSFELAMVSALRLQHYEDVIDTKVIYSTIALASFHNQFYEQCSNAF
;
A
#
# COMPACT_ATOMS: atom_id res chain seq x y z
N GLN A 1 -8.28 -15.47 0.00
CA GLN A 1 -7.66 -15.01 -1.25
C GLN A 1 -8.52 -13.89 -1.80
N VAL A 2 -8.03 -12.65 -1.70
CA VAL A 2 -8.68 -11.50 -2.35
C VAL A 2 -8.33 -11.64 -3.83
N ASP A 3 -9.33 -11.69 -4.71
CA ASP A 3 -9.12 -11.66 -6.16
C ASP A 3 -8.17 -10.51 -6.52
N PRO A 4 -7.31 -10.61 -7.56
CA PRO A 4 -6.40 -9.52 -7.93
C PRO A 4 -7.23 -8.35 -8.44
N ALA A 5 -7.74 -7.54 -7.52
CA ALA A 5 -8.49 -6.35 -7.82
C ALA A 5 -7.59 -5.47 -8.71
N LEU A 6 -8.18 -4.86 -9.73
CA LEU A 6 -7.45 -3.88 -10.54
C LEU A 6 -6.75 -2.90 -9.58
N PRO A 7 -5.48 -2.54 -9.83
CA PRO A 7 -4.66 -1.77 -8.88
C PRO A 7 -5.33 -0.45 -8.45
N LEU A 8 -6.17 0.11 -9.33
CA LEU A 8 -7.02 1.27 -9.02
C LEU A 8 -8.06 0.98 -7.93
N THR A 9 -8.76 -0.15 -7.99
CA THR A 9 -9.76 -0.56 -7.00
C THR A 9 -9.09 -0.91 -5.68
N ALA A 10 -7.95 -1.59 -5.71
CA ALA A 10 -7.15 -1.89 -4.52
C ALA A 10 -6.74 -0.61 -3.79
N LYS A 11 -6.16 0.36 -4.52
CA LYS A 11 -5.82 1.67 -3.96
C LYS A 11 -7.04 2.37 -3.33
N LYS A 12 -8.18 2.41 -4.04
CA LYS A 12 -9.41 3.05 -3.53
C LYS A 12 -9.88 2.39 -2.23
N LEU A 13 -9.89 1.07 -2.16
CA LEU A 13 -10.31 0.33 -0.98
C LEU A 13 -9.43 0.67 0.24
N HIS A 14 -8.11 0.71 0.03
CA HIS A 14 -7.16 0.99 1.10
C HIS A 14 -7.27 2.44 1.60
N VAL A 15 -7.48 3.40 0.69
CA VAL A 15 -7.74 4.80 1.06
C VAL A 15 -9.06 4.93 1.83
N CYS A 16 -10.13 4.24 1.40
CA CYS A 16 -11.39 4.25 2.13
C CYS A 16 -11.24 3.67 3.55
N ALA A 17 -10.50 2.56 3.68
CA ALA A 17 -10.20 1.96 4.99
C ALA A 17 -9.38 2.94 5.87
N ALA A 18 -8.39 3.61 5.30
CA ALA A 18 -7.58 4.62 5.99
C ALA A 18 -8.45 5.79 6.51
N LEU A 19 -9.34 6.30 5.67
CA LEU A 19 -10.24 7.39 6.02
C LEU A 19 -11.24 7.00 7.11
N GLN A 20 -11.78 5.78 7.07
CA GLN A 20 -12.65 5.28 8.12
C GLN A 20 -11.92 5.20 9.47
N LEU A 21 -10.67 4.74 9.45
CA LEU A 21 -9.83 4.67 10.64
C LEU A 21 -9.51 6.07 11.19
N ASP A 22 -9.21 7.04 10.33
CA ASP A 22 -8.96 8.42 10.75
C ASP A 22 -10.23 9.13 11.27
N LEU A 23 -11.39 8.85 10.70
CA LEU A 23 -12.67 9.33 11.21
C LEU A 23 -12.97 8.74 12.60
N ALA A 24 -12.75 7.44 12.79
CA ALA A 24 -12.90 6.79 14.09
C ALA A 24 -11.95 7.41 15.14
N ARG A 25 -10.68 7.65 14.78
CA ARG A 25 -9.72 8.35 15.64
C ARG A 25 -10.18 9.75 16.05
N LYS A 26 -10.73 10.52 15.10
CA LYS A 26 -11.29 11.86 15.38
C LYS A 26 -12.52 11.80 16.29
N GLN A 27 -13.40 10.82 16.08
CA GLN A 27 -14.57 10.62 16.94
C GLN A 27 -14.15 10.33 18.38
N ILE A 28 -13.19 9.42 18.58
CA ILE A 28 -12.61 9.13 19.90
C ILE A 28 -11.99 10.40 20.51
N GLY A 29 -11.25 11.18 19.71
CA GLY A 29 -10.62 12.43 20.16
C GLY A 29 -11.62 13.52 20.58
N ASN A 30 -12.83 13.53 20.01
CA ASN A 30 -13.89 14.49 20.31
C ASN A 30 -14.82 14.08 21.47
N MET A 31 -14.75 12.85 21.98
CA MET A 31 -15.59 12.44 23.12
C MET A 31 -14.98 13.00 24.40
N ASP A 32 -15.68 13.83 25.18
CA ASP A 32 -15.10 14.39 26.42
C ASP A 32 -15.15 13.43 27.62
N ARG A 33 -15.96 12.37 27.53
CA ARG A 33 -16.15 11.37 28.58
C ARG A 33 -15.18 10.20 28.42
N GLU A 34 -14.40 9.94 29.46
CA GLU A 34 -13.40 8.86 29.51
C GLU A 34 -14.06 7.46 29.41
N GLU A 35 -15.20 7.26 30.08
CA GLU A 35 -15.95 6.00 30.05
C GLU A 35 -16.50 5.66 28.64
N GLU A 36 -16.98 6.66 27.91
CA GLU A 36 -17.49 6.48 26.54
C GLU A 36 -16.35 6.21 25.55
N ARG A 37 -15.17 6.84 25.75
CA ARG A 37 -13.96 6.54 24.96
C ARG A 37 -13.52 5.09 25.11
N GLU A 38 -13.46 4.59 26.35
CA GLU A 38 -13.04 3.21 26.62
C GLU A 38 -14.00 2.17 26.03
N GLN A 39 -15.31 2.43 26.09
CA GLN A 39 -16.33 1.58 25.47
C GLN A 39 -16.22 1.54 23.94
N VAL A 40 -15.95 2.69 23.30
CA VAL A 40 -15.75 2.75 21.85
C VAL A 40 -14.43 2.06 21.45
N ILE A 41 -13.34 2.28 22.20
CA ILE A 41 -12.04 1.65 21.93
C ILE A 41 -12.14 0.12 22.06
N THR A 42 -12.79 -0.38 23.10
CA THR A 42 -13.00 -1.83 23.30
C THR A 42 -13.91 -2.43 22.24
N SER A 43 -14.97 -1.73 21.81
CA SER A 43 -15.82 -2.15 20.70
C SER A 43 -15.04 -2.26 19.37
N LEU A 44 -14.21 -1.26 19.06
CA LEU A 44 -13.39 -1.24 17.84
C LEU A 44 -12.29 -2.31 17.85
N LEU A 45 -11.63 -2.53 18.99
CA LEU A 45 -10.66 -3.61 19.16
C LEU A 45 -11.31 -4.98 18.92
N ASN A 46 -12.50 -5.21 19.48
CA ASN A 46 -13.23 -6.46 19.28
C ASN A 46 -13.64 -6.66 17.82
N GLN A 47 -14.09 -5.60 17.14
CA GLN A 47 -14.42 -5.67 15.71
C GLN A 47 -13.17 -5.94 14.85
N HIS A 48 -12.03 -5.33 15.19
CA HIS A 48 -10.76 -5.57 14.51
C HIS A 48 -10.28 -7.00 14.71
N VAL A 49 -10.31 -7.54 15.94
CA VAL A 49 -9.94 -8.94 16.24
C VAL A 49 -10.81 -9.94 15.47
N GLN A 50 -12.11 -9.67 15.33
CA GLN A 50 -13.01 -10.50 14.54
C GLN A 50 -12.77 -10.43 13.02
N SER A 51 -12.18 -9.35 12.52
CA SER A 51 -11.83 -9.18 11.10
C SER A 51 -10.37 -9.53 10.79
N SER A 52 -9.52 -9.69 11.81
CA SER A 52 -8.07 -9.97 11.70
C SER A 52 -7.70 -11.42 12.03
N SER A 53 -8.49 -12.38 11.55
CA SER A 53 -8.02 -13.78 11.43
C SER A 53 -6.94 -13.97 10.34
N VAL A 54 -6.41 -12.87 9.78
CA VAL A 54 -5.30 -12.83 8.83
C VAL A 54 -4.25 -11.86 9.36
N SER A 55 -3.23 -12.43 9.98
CA SER A 55 -1.86 -11.93 10.19
C SER A 55 -1.66 -10.51 10.76
N SER A 56 -1.11 -10.54 11.98
CA SER A 56 -0.42 -9.54 12.79
C SER A 56 0.70 -8.73 12.09
N SER A 57 0.39 -8.01 11.01
CA SER A 57 1.32 -7.08 10.37
C SER A 57 0.57 -6.03 9.54
N SER A 58 -0.54 -5.51 10.08
CA SER A 58 -1.27 -4.40 9.48
C SER A 58 -0.47 -3.10 9.64
N GLU A 59 0.59 -2.97 8.86
CA GLU A 59 1.11 -1.69 8.40
C GLU A 59 -0.08 -0.83 7.96
N SER A 60 0.00 0.47 8.28
CA SER A 60 -1.09 1.44 8.11
C SER A 60 -1.80 1.27 6.75
N PRO A 61 -3.13 1.35 6.65
CA PRO A 61 -3.83 1.36 5.36
C PRO A 61 -3.25 2.38 4.36
N TRP A 62 -2.59 3.43 4.88
CA TRP A 62 -1.79 4.39 4.12
C TRP A 62 -0.55 3.79 3.44
N HIS A 63 0.22 2.94 4.13
CA HIS A 63 1.37 2.23 3.56
C HIS A 63 0.95 1.38 2.36
N ALA A 64 -0.11 0.60 2.54
CA ALA A 64 -0.62 -0.24 1.47
C ALA A 64 -1.20 0.59 0.31
N ALA A 65 -1.87 1.73 0.58
CA ALA A 65 -2.32 2.65 -0.46
C ALA A 65 -1.15 3.33 -1.22
N GLU A 66 -0.05 3.63 -0.52
CA GLU A 66 1.16 4.21 -1.08
C GLU A 66 1.87 3.21 -2.01
N ALA A 67 1.95 1.92 -1.64
CA ALA A 67 2.49 0.85 -2.46
C ALA A 67 1.82 0.80 -3.85
N TYR A 68 0.48 0.70 -3.87
CA TYR A 68 -0.29 0.67 -5.13
C TYR A 68 -0.16 1.99 -5.90
N HIS A 69 0.03 3.12 -5.21
CA HIS A 69 0.24 4.39 -5.87
C HIS A 69 1.56 4.40 -6.67
N PHE A 70 2.67 3.98 -6.07
CA PHE A 70 3.96 3.92 -6.74
C PHE A 70 3.96 2.90 -7.88
N LEU A 71 3.27 1.78 -7.73
CA LEU A 71 3.14 0.78 -8.79
C LEU A 71 2.44 1.36 -10.02
N MET A 72 1.30 2.03 -9.81
CA MET A 72 0.58 2.68 -10.90
C MET A 72 1.38 3.84 -11.51
N LEU A 73 2.12 4.59 -10.70
CA LEU A 73 2.96 5.70 -11.17
C LEU A 73 4.10 5.19 -12.06
N ALA A 74 4.79 4.14 -11.63
CA ALA A 74 5.86 3.51 -12.41
C ALA A 74 5.34 2.98 -13.75
N GLN A 75 4.22 2.26 -13.74
CA GLN A 75 3.60 1.75 -14.96
C GLN A 75 3.20 2.87 -15.91
N ARG A 76 2.58 3.95 -15.40
CA ARG A 76 2.23 5.12 -16.21
C ARG A 76 3.46 5.77 -16.83
N ALA A 77 4.52 5.97 -16.03
CA ALA A 77 5.77 6.57 -16.51
C ALA A 77 6.43 5.74 -17.62
N LEU A 78 6.32 4.40 -17.56
CA LEU A 78 6.78 3.52 -18.64
C LEU A 78 5.97 3.72 -19.94
N TYR A 79 4.64 3.83 -19.85
CA TYR A 79 3.79 4.12 -21.02
C TYR A 79 4.07 5.51 -21.61
N ASP A 80 4.32 6.50 -20.75
CA ASP A 80 4.66 7.87 -21.14
C ASP A 80 6.13 8.02 -21.60
N LYS A 81 6.90 6.91 -21.66
CA LYS A 81 8.34 6.86 -22.03
C LYS A 81 9.25 7.71 -21.16
N SER A 82 8.82 8.05 -19.94
CA SER A 82 9.63 8.74 -18.94
C SER A 82 10.37 7.70 -18.09
N PHE A 83 11.46 7.16 -18.65
CA PHE A 83 12.15 6.00 -18.06
C PHE A 83 12.87 6.31 -16.74
N GLU A 84 13.41 7.53 -16.60
CA GLU A 84 14.05 7.98 -15.35
C GLU A 84 13.05 8.01 -14.19
N LEU A 85 11.87 8.61 -14.41
CA LEU A 85 10.80 8.67 -13.40
C LEU A 85 10.27 7.28 -13.08
N ALA A 86 10.11 6.43 -14.10
CA ALA A 86 9.71 5.04 -13.94
C ALA A 86 10.69 4.28 -13.04
N MET A 87 12.00 4.44 -13.25
CA MET A 87 13.03 3.77 -12.47
C MET A 87 13.01 4.22 -11.01
N VAL A 88 12.97 5.53 -10.73
CA VAL A 88 12.91 6.05 -9.35
C VAL A 88 11.68 5.53 -8.61
N SER A 89 10.52 5.55 -9.28
CA SER A 89 9.27 5.06 -8.71
C SER A 89 9.30 3.54 -8.49
N ALA A 90 9.92 2.78 -9.41
CA ALA A 90 10.06 1.34 -9.29
C ALA A 90 11.03 0.94 -8.17
N LEU A 91 12.14 1.65 -7.98
CA LEU A 91 13.06 1.38 -6.86
C LEU A 91 12.40 1.63 -5.50
N ARG A 92 11.50 2.63 -5.42
CA ARG A 92 10.72 2.88 -4.20
C ARG A 92 9.85 1.67 -3.83
N LEU A 93 9.38 0.87 -4.80
CA LEU A 93 8.56 -0.32 -4.56
C LEU A 93 9.28 -1.42 -3.76
N GLN A 94 10.61 -1.43 -3.69
CA GLN A 94 11.38 -2.42 -2.90
C GLN A 94 11.02 -2.39 -1.40
N HIS A 95 10.46 -1.29 -0.92
CA HIS A 95 10.06 -1.15 0.49
C HIS A 95 8.65 -1.70 0.78
N TYR A 96 7.94 -2.21 -0.24
CA TYR A 96 6.53 -2.62 -0.14
C TYR A 96 6.31 -4.11 -0.50
N GLU A 97 7.32 -4.95 -0.26
CA GLU A 97 7.24 -6.41 -0.46
C GLU A 97 6.23 -7.11 0.46
N ASP A 98 5.83 -6.43 1.53
CA ASP A 98 4.80 -6.88 2.48
C ASP A 98 3.38 -6.73 1.90
N VAL A 99 3.16 -5.81 0.97
CA VAL A 99 1.84 -5.48 0.40
C VAL A 99 1.66 -6.08 -1.00
N ILE A 100 2.69 -6.00 -1.84
CA ILE A 100 2.63 -6.40 -3.25
C ILE A 100 3.55 -7.60 -3.45
N ASP A 101 3.12 -8.54 -4.29
CA ASP A 101 3.93 -9.70 -4.66
C ASP A 101 5.31 -9.28 -5.19
N THR A 102 6.34 -9.82 -4.56
CA THR A 102 7.76 -9.60 -4.87
C THR A 102 8.04 -9.77 -6.37
N LYS A 103 7.38 -10.73 -7.03
CA LYS A 103 7.50 -10.95 -8.47
C LYS A 103 7.07 -9.74 -9.30
N VAL A 104 5.99 -9.06 -8.90
CA VAL A 104 5.48 -7.87 -9.60
C VAL A 104 6.43 -6.69 -9.40
N ILE A 105 6.97 -6.54 -8.19
CA ILE A 105 7.92 -5.48 -7.84
C ILE A 105 9.18 -5.60 -8.71
N TYR A 106 9.88 -6.74 -8.64
CA TYR A 106 11.14 -6.91 -9.35
C TYR A 106 11.00 -6.96 -10.87
N SER A 107 9.90 -7.51 -11.40
CA SER A 107 9.64 -7.44 -12.85
C SER A 107 9.44 -5.99 -13.33
N THR A 108 8.79 -5.14 -12.53
CA THR A 108 8.62 -3.71 -12.86
C THR A 108 9.97 -2.98 -12.78
N ILE A 109 10.81 -3.29 -11.80
CA ILE A 109 12.17 -2.73 -11.67
C ILE A 109 13.06 -3.15 -12.83
N ALA A 110 13.06 -4.42 -13.21
CA ALA A 110 13.83 -4.93 -14.33
C ALA A 110 13.42 -4.25 -15.64
N LEU A 111 12.11 -4.11 -15.89
CA LEU A 111 11.59 -3.46 -17.09
C LEU A 111 11.99 -1.97 -17.13
N ALA A 112 11.84 -1.25 -16.03
CA ALA A 112 12.24 0.15 -15.94
C ALA A 112 13.76 0.35 -16.11
N SER A 113 14.56 -0.50 -15.49
CA SER A 113 16.03 -0.45 -15.56
C SER A 113 16.55 -0.79 -16.95
N PHE A 114 15.91 -1.75 -17.63
CA PHE A 114 16.21 -2.09 -19.02
C PHE A 114 15.98 -0.90 -19.96
N HIS A 115 14.84 -0.22 -19.83
CA HIS A 115 14.55 0.95 -20.66
C HIS A 115 15.42 2.18 -20.32
N ASN A 116 15.90 2.28 -19.08
CA ASN A 116 16.81 3.35 -18.64
C ASN A 116 18.30 3.01 -18.85
N GLN A 117 18.63 1.87 -19.47
CA GLN A 117 20.01 1.39 -19.74
C GLN A 117 20.87 1.14 -18.48
N PHE A 118 20.24 1.01 -17.31
CA PHE A 118 20.92 0.67 -16.05
C PHE A 118 20.94 -0.85 -15.84
N TYR A 119 21.81 -1.53 -16.58
CA TYR A 119 21.83 -3.00 -16.63
C TYR A 119 22.28 -3.67 -15.32
N GLU A 120 23.09 -3.00 -14.49
CA GLU A 120 23.50 -3.52 -13.18
C GLU A 120 22.29 -3.75 -12.26
N GLN A 121 21.39 -2.77 -12.21
CA GLN A 121 20.15 -2.88 -11.43
C GLN A 121 19.17 -3.88 -12.06
N CYS A 122 19.21 -4.01 -13.39
CA CYS A 122 18.43 -5.03 -14.10
C CYS A 122 18.88 -6.45 -13.75
N SER A 123 20.20 -6.71 -13.71
CA SER A 123 20.73 -8.04 -13.35
C SER A 123 20.49 -8.42 -11.90
N ASN A 124 20.43 -7.46 -10.98
CA ASN A 124 20.13 -7.72 -9.58
C ASN A 124 18.63 -8.00 -9.33
N ALA A 125 17.77 -7.64 -10.28
CA ALA A 125 16.32 -7.84 -10.17
C ALA A 125 15.84 -9.18 -10.79
N PHE A 126 16.69 -9.86 -11.55
CA PHE A 126 16.45 -11.21 -12.12
C PHE A 126 16.94 -12.30 -11.18
#